data_AF-A0A4Q3UZF8-F1
#
_entry.id   AF-A0A4Q3UZF8-F1
#
_cell.length_a   1.000
_cell.length_b   1.000
_cell.length_c   1.000
_cell.angle_alpha   90.00
_cell.angle_beta   90.00
_cell.angle_gamma   90.00
#
_symmetry.space_group_name_H-M   'P 1'
#
loop_
_entity.id
_entity.type
_entity.pdbx_description
1 polymer ?
#
loop_
_entity_poly.entity_id
_entity_poly.type
_entity_poly.pdbx_seq_one_letter_code
_entity_poly.pdbx_strand_id
1 'polypeptide(L)'
;MPNRSTDALFQLIKSLEKSEKRNFKLYVKRNSSNDSLKTIQLFDALDKMTEYDESQLLKKNKSISKTQLSNIKAALYKQILSSLRIIKDENNIDIQLHELMDHARILYNKGLYLQSLKVLKHLKDLAREHHQVTYLEQVLFFEKKIETLYITRSMRNRADQLSQESDEVTEALVLVNRLSNLALQLYSWYIQHGHARNEKDVRSIQLFFQTNLPADTLATKGFYEKLYLYQSYCWYAFIRLDFLQYYRYCQKWVDLFDQYPSMLAVETTNYIKGMHNLMGAHFDLLNHEKLAETIKKFEQFARHKLVTQNDNNRILTYQYLYTARINLYFLQGTFDKGLKMVPHLEEMLKEYGVYLDTH
;
A
#
# COMPACT_ATOMS: atom_id res chain seq x y z
N MET A 1 -16.79 -25.20 -1.74
CA MET A 1 -16.21 -25.56 -3.05
C MET A 1 -14.82 -24.95 -3.12
N PRO A 2 -13.75 -25.71 -3.40
CA PRO A 2 -12.42 -25.14 -3.41
C PRO A 2 -12.31 -24.15 -4.60
N ASN A 3 -11.93 -22.91 -4.30
CA ASN A 3 -11.80 -21.81 -5.27
C ASN A 3 -11.01 -22.26 -6.50
N ARG A 4 -11.69 -22.38 -7.65
CA ARG A 4 -11.06 -22.69 -8.96
C ARG A 4 -10.30 -21.49 -9.57
N SER A 5 -10.28 -20.34 -8.90
CA SER A 5 -9.57 -19.12 -9.33
C SER A 5 -8.21 -18.88 -8.65
N THR A 6 -7.57 -19.89 -8.05
CA THR A 6 -6.36 -19.73 -7.22
C THR A 6 -5.03 -19.66 -7.98
N ASP A 7 -5.01 -19.81 -9.31
CA ASP A 7 -3.76 -19.70 -10.06
C ASP A 7 -3.27 -18.25 -10.10
N ALA A 8 -2.20 -17.96 -9.37
CA ALA A 8 -1.66 -16.61 -9.21
C ALA A 8 -1.24 -15.95 -10.55
N LEU A 9 -0.78 -16.74 -11.53
CA LEU A 9 -0.43 -16.21 -12.85
C LEU A 9 -1.68 -15.81 -13.63
N PHE A 10 -2.72 -16.63 -13.60
CA PHE A 10 -4.00 -16.30 -14.22
C PHE A 10 -4.59 -15.02 -13.62
N GLN A 11 -4.58 -14.88 -12.29
CA GLN A 11 -5.02 -13.67 -11.60
C GLN A 11 -4.23 -12.43 -12.06
N LEU A 12 -2.89 -12.53 -12.11
CA LEU A 12 -2.03 -11.44 -12.59
C LEU A 12 -2.35 -11.05 -14.04
N ILE A 13 -2.50 -12.02 -14.95
CA ILE A 13 -2.84 -11.72 -16.36
C ILE A 13 -4.19 -11.01 -16.46
N LYS A 14 -5.16 -11.40 -15.62
CA LYS A 14 -6.49 -10.81 -15.60
C LYS A 14 -6.52 -9.41 -15.02
N SER A 15 -5.62 -9.07 -14.10
CA SER A 15 -5.50 -7.70 -13.58
C SER A 15 -4.83 -6.73 -14.55
N LEU A 16 -4.21 -7.19 -15.64
CA LEU A 16 -3.51 -6.29 -16.57
C LEU A 16 -4.48 -5.45 -17.41
N GLU A 17 -4.17 -4.17 -17.57
CA GLU A 17 -4.83 -3.29 -18.53
C GLU A 17 -4.49 -3.64 -19.98
N LYS A 18 -5.32 -3.18 -20.93
CA LYS A 18 -5.05 -3.36 -22.37
C LYS A 18 -3.68 -2.79 -22.80
N SER A 19 -3.29 -1.66 -22.22
CA SER A 19 -2.00 -0.99 -22.39
C SER A 19 -0.84 -1.88 -21.93
N GLU A 20 -0.93 -2.44 -20.73
CA GLU A 20 0.06 -3.33 -20.11
C GLU A 20 0.20 -4.65 -20.86
N LYS A 21 -0.92 -5.28 -21.23
CA LYS A 21 -0.93 -6.50 -22.06
C LYS A 21 -0.21 -6.29 -23.38
N ARG A 22 -0.43 -5.14 -24.02
CA ARG A 22 0.27 -4.76 -25.26
C ARG A 22 1.77 -4.54 -25.01
N ASN A 23 2.13 -3.85 -23.94
CA ASN A 23 3.53 -3.61 -23.60
C ASN A 23 4.29 -4.91 -23.34
N PHE A 24 3.70 -5.83 -22.57
CA PHE A 24 4.27 -7.16 -22.32
C PHE A 24 4.59 -7.90 -23.63
N LYS A 25 3.65 -7.93 -24.58
CA LYS A 25 3.86 -8.57 -25.89
C LYS A 25 5.02 -7.94 -26.67
N LEU A 26 5.15 -6.60 -26.63
CA LEU A 26 6.26 -5.89 -27.27
C LEU A 26 7.59 -6.19 -26.56
N TYR A 27 7.59 -6.23 -25.23
CA TYR A 27 8.75 -6.55 -24.40
C TYR A 27 9.31 -7.94 -24.74
N VAL A 28 8.46 -8.97 -24.76
CA VAL A 28 8.88 -10.35 -25.11
C VAL A 28 9.37 -10.42 -26.55
N LYS A 29 8.73 -9.73 -27.49
CA LYS A 29 9.15 -9.71 -28.89
C LYS A 29 10.52 -9.06 -29.11
N ARG A 30 10.89 -8.06 -28.29
CA ARG A 30 12.18 -7.36 -28.36
C ARG A 30 13.33 -8.15 -27.72
N ASN A 31 13.04 -8.92 -26.67
CA ASN A 31 14.06 -9.49 -25.79
C ASN A 31 14.24 -11.01 -25.94
N SER A 32 13.70 -11.66 -26.96
CA SER A 32 13.71 -13.13 -27.03
C SER A 32 13.74 -13.69 -28.45
N SER A 33 14.59 -14.70 -28.67
CA SER A 33 14.65 -15.56 -29.85
C SER A 33 13.91 -16.90 -29.62
N ASN A 34 13.13 -17.36 -30.62
CA ASN A 34 12.32 -18.60 -30.76
C ASN A 34 11.46 -19.12 -29.57
N ASP A 35 11.93 -19.15 -28.32
CA ASP A 35 11.15 -19.61 -27.14
C ASP A 35 10.06 -18.60 -26.71
N SER A 36 10.12 -17.36 -27.22
CA SER A 36 9.10 -16.32 -27.02
C SER A 36 7.71 -16.71 -27.53
N LEU A 37 7.63 -17.56 -28.55
CA LEU A 37 6.36 -17.96 -29.14
C LEU A 37 5.51 -18.76 -28.15
N LYS A 38 6.12 -19.67 -27.37
CA LYS A 38 5.38 -20.47 -26.37
C LYS A 38 4.89 -19.61 -25.20
N THR A 39 5.69 -18.64 -24.77
CA THR A 39 5.29 -17.73 -23.69
C THR A 39 4.14 -16.82 -24.09
N ILE A 40 4.17 -16.26 -25.31
CA ILE A 40 3.06 -15.46 -25.85
C ILE A 40 1.81 -16.33 -26.06
N GLN A 41 1.96 -17.56 -26.57
CA GLN A 41 0.85 -18.50 -26.72
C GLN A 41 0.19 -18.81 -25.37
N LEU A 42 0.98 -19.10 -24.33
CA LEU A 42 0.46 -19.34 -22.99
C LEU A 42 -0.26 -18.12 -22.43
N PHE A 43 0.34 -16.94 -22.58
CA PHE A 43 -0.27 -15.67 -22.16
C PHE A 43 -1.62 -15.44 -22.83
N ASP A 44 -1.70 -15.56 -24.16
CA ASP A 44 -2.94 -15.34 -24.92
C ASP A 44 -4.01 -16.38 -24.58
N ALA A 45 -3.61 -17.62 -24.30
CA ALA A 45 -4.53 -18.66 -23.88
C ALA A 45 -5.14 -18.35 -22.51
N LEU A 46 -4.31 -17.95 -21.53
CA LEU A 46 -4.76 -17.56 -20.19
C LEU A 46 -5.60 -16.27 -20.23
N ASP A 47 -5.21 -15.28 -21.03
CA ASP A 47 -5.96 -14.01 -21.15
C ASP A 47 -7.37 -14.22 -21.75
N LYS A 48 -7.55 -15.21 -22.63
CA LYS A 48 -8.87 -15.52 -23.23
C LYS A 48 -9.78 -16.38 -22.34
N MET A 49 -9.24 -17.05 -21.33
CA MET A 49 -10.01 -17.92 -20.44
C MET A 49 -10.88 -17.10 -19.48
N THR A 50 -12.14 -17.47 -19.26
CA THR A 50 -12.98 -16.81 -18.25
C THR A 50 -12.62 -17.28 -16.85
N GLU A 51 -12.39 -18.58 -16.70
CA GLU A 51 -11.95 -19.23 -15.47
C GLU A 51 -10.72 -20.10 -15.76
N TYR A 52 -9.88 -20.29 -14.75
CA TYR A 52 -8.69 -21.11 -14.90
C TYR A 52 -9.05 -22.60 -15.01
N ASP A 53 -8.71 -23.22 -16.15
CA ASP A 53 -8.82 -24.67 -16.37
C ASP A 53 -7.56 -25.20 -17.07
N GLU A 54 -6.69 -25.87 -16.30
CA GLU A 54 -5.45 -26.46 -16.82
C GLU A 54 -5.69 -27.52 -17.91
N SER A 55 -6.75 -28.32 -17.76
CA SER A 55 -7.06 -29.38 -18.71
C SER A 55 -7.48 -28.80 -20.05
N GLN A 56 -8.30 -27.75 -20.03
CA GLN A 56 -8.69 -27.02 -21.23
C GLN A 56 -7.48 -26.29 -21.86
N LEU A 57 -6.59 -25.73 -21.03
CA LEU A 57 -5.38 -25.03 -21.47
C LEU A 57 -4.48 -25.95 -22.28
N LEU A 58 -4.18 -27.14 -21.76
CA LEU A 58 -3.33 -28.14 -22.42
C LEU A 58 -4.00 -28.74 -23.66
N LYS A 59 -5.32 -28.97 -23.64
CA LYS A 59 -6.07 -29.46 -24.81
C LYS A 59 -6.00 -28.50 -26.00
N LYS A 60 -6.09 -27.19 -25.75
CA LYS A 60 -6.06 -26.14 -26.78
C LYS A 60 -4.64 -25.79 -27.24
N ASN A 61 -3.62 -26.02 -26.41
CA ASN A 61 -2.23 -25.65 -26.70
C ASN A 61 -1.30 -26.88 -26.71
N LYS A 62 -1.43 -27.72 -27.75
CA LYS A 62 -0.65 -28.97 -27.90
C LYS A 62 0.87 -28.76 -27.99
N SER A 63 1.33 -27.53 -28.25
CA SER A 63 2.74 -27.15 -28.25
C SER A 63 3.38 -27.10 -26.85
N ILE A 64 2.56 -27.13 -25.80
CA ILE A 64 2.98 -27.07 -24.40
C ILE A 64 2.67 -28.41 -23.73
N SER A 65 3.71 -29.13 -23.30
CA SER A 65 3.51 -30.35 -22.52
C SER A 65 3.14 -30.04 -21.07
N LYS A 66 2.46 -30.97 -20.40
CA LYS A 66 2.16 -30.85 -18.96
C LYS A 66 3.43 -30.70 -18.12
N THR A 67 4.50 -31.38 -18.50
CA THR A 67 5.81 -31.31 -17.82
C THR A 67 6.48 -29.94 -17.96
N GLN A 68 6.26 -29.24 -19.07
CA GLN A 68 6.84 -27.91 -19.33
C GLN A 68 5.99 -26.78 -18.75
N LEU A 69 4.68 -27.00 -18.53
CA LEU A 69 3.74 -25.96 -18.15
C LEU A 69 4.18 -25.17 -16.91
N SER A 70 4.59 -25.86 -15.84
CA SER A 70 5.03 -25.21 -14.60
C SER A 70 6.20 -24.24 -14.83
N ASN A 71 7.22 -24.68 -15.59
CA ASN A 71 8.38 -23.86 -15.92
C ASN A 71 8.02 -22.67 -16.80
N ILE A 72 7.17 -22.87 -17.81
CA ILE A 72 6.73 -21.79 -18.70
C ILE A 72 5.87 -20.78 -17.93
N LYS A 73 5.01 -21.23 -17.00
CA LYS A 73 4.25 -20.33 -16.12
C LYS A 73 5.18 -19.48 -15.24
N ALA A 74 6.18 -20.10 -14.60
CA ALA A 74 7.14 -19.37 -13.77
C ALA A 74 7.95 -18.35 -14.59
N ALA A 75 8.35 -18.71 -15.81
CA ALA A 75 9.03 -17.79 -16.73
C ALA A 75 8.10 -16.66 -17.19
N LEU A 76 6.86 -16.95 -17.58
CA LEU A 76 5.86 -15.98 -17.98
C LEU A 76 5.58 -14.98 -16.86
N TYR A 77 5.40 -15.45 -15.63
CA TYR A 77 5.21 -14.60 -14.46
C TYR A 77 6.36 -13.60 -14.28
N LYS A 78 7.61 -14.08 -14.31
CA LYS A 78 8.81 -13.22 -14.20
C LYS A 78 8.90 -12.21 -15.35
N GLN A 79 8.56 -12.60 -16.57
CA GLN A 79 8.59 -11.72 -17.73
C GLN A 79 7.50 -10.65 -17.69
N ILE A 80 6.30 -10.98 -17.21
CA ILE A 80 5.22 -10.00 -17.00
C ILE A 80 5.71 -8.94 -16.00
N LEU A 81 6.18 -9.35 -14.82
CA LEU A 81 6.69 -8.41 -13.81
C LEU A 81 7.84 -7.54 -14.35
N SER A 82 8.75 -8.13 -15.11
CA SER A 82 9.87 -7.39 -15.72
C SER A 82 9.38 -6.38 -16.76
N SER A 83 8.33 -6.71 -17.52
CA SER A 83 7.73 -5.79 -18.49
C SER A 83 6.96 -4.65 -17.83
N LEU A 84 6.28 -4.93 -16.72
CA LEU A 84 5.56 -3.93 -15.93
C LEU A 84 6.53 -2.95 -15.28
N ARG A 85 7.67 -3.41 -14.76
CA ARG A 85 8.72 -2.53 -14.22
C ARG A 85 9.21 -1.48 -15.22
N ILE A 86 9.18 -1.78 -16.53
CA ILE A 86 9.61 -0.84 -17.58
C ILE A 86 8.55 0.23 -17.85
N ILE A 87 7.29 -0.04 -17.51
CA ILE A 87 6.24 0.98 -17.50
C ILE A 87 6.56 1.87 -16.32
N LYS A 88 7.26 2.98 -16.57
CA LYS A 88 7.58 3.96 -15.55
C LYS A 88 6.28 4.48 -14.93
N ASP A 89 6.04 4.14 -13.68
CA ASP A 89 5.15 4.92 -12.84
C ASP A 89 5.99 6.02 -12.18
N GLU A 90 6.06 7.17 -12.86
CA GLU A 90 6.77 8.36 -12.37
C GLU A 90 6.17 8.92 -11.07
N ASN A 91 5.04 8.39 -10.59
CA ASN A 91 4.45 8.78 -9.30
C ASN A 91 4.80 7.81 -8.16
N ASN A 92 5.38 6.64 -8.46
CA ASN A 92 5.72 5.66 -7.44
C ASN A 92 7.09 5.97 -6.84
N ILE A 93 7.08 6.51 -5.63
CA ILE A 93 8.30 6.90 -4.92
C ILE A 93 9.21 5.71 -4.63
N ASP A 94 8.67 4.54 -4.29
CA ASP A 94 9.47 3.34 -4.01
C ASP A 94 10.26 2.90 -5.25
N ILE A 95 9.62 2.90 -6.41
CA ILE A 95 10.28 2.56 -7.68
C ILE A 95 11.40 3.57 -7.96
N GLN A 96 11.16 4.86 -7.78
CA GLN A 96 12.18 5.90 -7.99
C GLN A 96 13.37 5.74 -7.04
N LEU A 97 13.14 5.53 -5.75
CA LEU A 97 14.20 5.35 -4.76
C LEU A 97 15.02 4.08 -5.03
N HIS A 98 14.36 2.99 -5.44
CA HIS A 98 15.03 1.78 -5.88
C HIS A 98 15.89 1.99 -7.13
N GLU A 99 15.37 2.69 -8.15
CA GLU A 99 16.14 3.00 -9.36
C GLU A 99 17.38 3.86 -9.05
N LEU A 100 17.25 4.87 -8.18
CA LEU A 100 18.39 5.68 -7.74
C LEU A 100 19.42 4.84 -6.98
N MET A 101 18.99 3.90 -6.13
CA MET A 101 19.88 2.98 -5.43
C MET A 101 20.62 2.07 -6.43
N ASP A 102 19.93 1.55 -7.44
CA ASP A 102 20.51 0.74 -8.51
C ASP A 102 21.56 1.54 -9.31
N HIS A 103 21.24 2.79 -9.70
CA HIS A 103 22.17 3.68 -10.37
C HIS A 103 23.43 3.95 -9.54
N ALA A 104 23.28 4.23 -8.24
CA ALA A 104 24.41 4.43 -7.34
C ALA A 104 25.31 3.17 -7.29
N ARG A 105 24.71 1.98 -7.16
CA ARG A 105 25.45 0.70 -7.15
C ARG A 105 26.19 0.44 -8.46
N ILE A 106 25.58 0.74 -9.61
CA ILE A 106 26.22 0.60 -10.92
C ILE A 106 27.45 1.52 -11.03
N LEU A 107 27.31 2.78 -10.63
CA LEU A 107 28.40 3.76 -10.65
C LEU A 107 29.54 3.35 -9.71
N TYR A 108 29.20 2.91 -8.50
CA TYR A 108 30.16 2.36 -7.54
C TYR A 108 30.95 1.17 -8.12
N ASN A 109 30.27 0.19 -8.71
CA ASN A 109 30.91 -0.99 -9.29
C ASN A 109 31.81 -0.65 -10.50
N LYS A 110 31.60 0.50 -11.13
CA LYS A 110 32.46 1.05 -12.20
C LYS A 110 33.61 1.92 -11.66
N GLY A 111 33.77 2.05 -10.35
CA GLY A 111 34.79 2.90 -9.71
C GLY A 111 34.46 4.39 -9.71
N LEU A 112 33.23 4.78 -10.07
CA LEU A 112 32.78 6.18 -10.19
C LEU A 112 32.21 6.69 -8.85
N TYR A 113 33.02 6.66 -7.77
CA TYR A 113 32.54 6.88 -6.40
C TYR A 113 31.91 8.25 -6.16
N LEU A 114 32.50 9.34 -6.68
CA LEU A 114 31.93 10.68 -6.54
C LEU A 114 30.58 10.81 -7.26
N GLN A 115 30.39 10.11 -8.39
CA GLN A 115 29.11 10.09 -9.10
C GLN A 115 28.09 9.27 -8.32
N SER A 116 28.50 8.14 -7.75
CA SER A 116 27.67 7.35 -6.83
C SER A 116 27.18 8.19 -5.65
N LEU A 117 28.06 8.94 -4.99
CA LEU A 117 27.70 9.84 -3.88
C LEU A 117 26.73 10.94 -4.31
N LYS A 118 26.86 11.48 -5.53
CA LYS A 118 25.90 12.47 -6.06
C LYS A 118 24.50 11.86 -6.23
N VAL A 119 24.40 10.63 -6.73
CA VAL A 119 23.13 9.91 -6.84
C VAL A 119 22.54 9.60 -5.46
N LEU A 120 23.38 9.14 -4.52
CA LEU A 120 22.96 8.87 -3.14
C LEU A 120 22.44 10.11 -2.44
N LYS A 121 23.06 11.28 -2.66
CA LYS A 121 22.54 12.55 -2.14
C LYS A 121 21.12 12.83 -2.66
N HIS A 122 20.90 12.69 -3.97
CA HIS A 122 19.57 12.90 -4.55
C HIS A 122 18.53 11.92 -3.98
N LEU A 123 18.89 10.63 -3.89
CA LEU A 123 18.06 9.59 -3.27
C LEU A 123 17.70 9.97 -1.83
N LYS A 124 18.67 10.44 -1.05
CA LYS A 124 18.49 10.84 0.34
C LYS A 124 17.54 12.02 0.49
N ASP A 125 17.71 13.04 -0.34
CA ASP A 125 16.84 14.23 -0.34
C ASP A 125 15.39 13.82 -0.66
N LEU A 126 15.20 12.97 -1.67
CA LEU A 126 13.89 12.46 -2.06
C LEU A 126 13.26 11.55 -0.98
N ALA A 127 14.05 10.67 -0.37
CA ALA A 127 13.60 9.84 0.74
C ALA A 127 13.18 10.66 1.96
N ARG A 128 13.87 11.77 2.27
CA ARG A 128 13.47 12.67 3.37
C ARG A 128 12.16 13.38 3.07
N GLU A 129 12.00 13.90 1.85
CA GLU A 129 10.78 14.58 1.39
C GLU A 129 9.53 13.68 1.53
N HIS A 130 9.69 12.38 1.29
CA HIS A 130 8.61 11.39 1.35
C HIS A 130 8.64 10.50 2.61
N HIS A 131 9.38 10.89 3.64
CA HIS A 131 9.45 10.18 4.93
C HIS A 131 9.85 8.69 4.83
N GLN A 132 10.66 8.33 3.83
CA GLN A 132 11.08 6.95 3.54
C GLN A 132 12.32 6.53 4.34
N VAL A 133 12.14 6.36 5.66
CA VAL A 133 13.22 6.14 6.65
C VAL A 133 14.08 4.90 6.34
N THR A 134 13.49 3.82 5.83
CA THR A 134 14.22 2.60 5.48
C THR A 134 15.18 2.80 4.30
N TYR A 135 14.87 3.70 3.36
CA TYR A 135 15.77 4.06 2.28
C TYR A 135 16.87 5.02 2.75
N LEU A 136 16.58 5.90 3.71
CA LEU A 136 17.60 6.74 4.34
C LEU A 136 18.68 5.87 4.98
N GLU A 137 18.29 4.85 5.73
CA GLU A 137 19.25 3.93 6.36
C GLU A 137 20.12 3.21 5.32
N GLN A 138 19.50 2.73 4.23
CA GLN A 138 20.25 2.10 3.13
C GLN A 138 21.24 3.06 2.47
N VAL A 139 20.86 4.33 2.27
CA VAL A 139 21.79 5.34 1.75
C VAL A 139 22.94 5.55 2.71
N LEU A 140 22.67 5.72 4.01
CA LEU A 140 23.69 6.00 5.01
C LEU A 140 24.71 4.87 5.12
N PHE A 141 24.25 3.61 5.10
CA PHE A 141 25.15 2.46 5.00
C PHE A 141 26.05 2.53 3.76
N PHE A 142 25.49 2.95 2.62
CA PHE A 142 26.24 2.99 1.38
C PHE A 142 27.22 4.18 1.35
N GLU A 143 26.82 5.35 1.84
CA GLU A 143 27.71 6.51 2.02
C GLU A 143 28.88 6.14 2.95
N LYS A 144 28.60 5.55 4.12
CA LYS A 144 29.62 5.07 5.07
C LYS A 144 30.59 4.10 4.40
N LYS A 145 30.08 3.11 3.64
CA LYS A 145 30.92 2.16 2.89
C LYS A 145 31.87 2.86 1.90
N ILE A 146 31.38 3.85 1.16
CA ILE A 146 32.21 4.60 0.19
C ILE A 146 33.28 5.41 0.92
N GLU A 147 32.90 6.14 1.97
CA GLU A 147 33.82 6.99 2.74
C GLU A 147 34.90 6.19 3.48
N THR A 148 34.59 4.96 3.95
CA THR A 148 35.59 4.09 4.59
C THR A 148 36.62 3.53 3.60
N LEU A 149 36.22 3.23 2.37
CA LEU A 149 37.07 2.53 1.41
C LEU A 149 37.85 3.46 0.48
N TYR A 150 37.43 4.72 0.32
CA TYR A 150 37.99 5.62 -0.68
C TYR A 150 38.22 7.01 -0.12
N ILE A 151 39.35 7.62 -0.50
CA ILE A 151 39.62 9.03 -0.19
C ILE A 151 38.73 9.88 -1.11
N THR A 152 37.55 10.25 -0.62
CA THR A 152 36.56 11.06 -1.35
C THR A 152 36.86 12.56 -1.31
N ARG A 153 37.93 12.99 -0.60
CA ARG A 153 38.21 14.40 -0.26
C ARG A 153 36.99 15.11 0.35
N SER A 154 36.10 14.35 1.00
CA SER A 154 34.94 14.86 1.70
C SER A 154 35.35 15.81 2.83
N MET A 155 34.44 16.70 3.24
CA MET A 155 34.71 17.73 4.24
C MET A 155 35.29 17.12 5.53
N ARG A 156 36.23 17.83 6.18
CA ARG A 156 36.57 17.56 7.59
C ARG A 156 35.25 17.45 8.36
N ASN A 157 35.01 16.32 9.03
CA ASN A 157 33.80 15.96 9.81
C ASN A 157 32.70 15.16 9.07
N ARG A 158 32.93 14.65 7.85
CA ARG A 158 31.92 13.81 7.16
C ARG A 158 31.56 12.53 7.93
N ALA A 159 32.55 11.90 8.58
CA ALA A 159 32.34 10.69 9.38
C ALA A 159 31.39 10.95 10.56
N ASP A 160 31.61 12.04 11.30
CA ASP A 160 30.78 12.43 12.45
C ASP A 160 29.34 12.75 12.00
N GLN A 161 29.19 13.47 10.89
CA GLN A 161 27.86 13.75 10.31
C GLN A 161 27.12 12.48 9.93
N LEU A 162 27.78 11.52 9.27
CA LEU A 162 27.18 10.24 8.89
C LEU A 162 26.85 9.37 10.10
N SER A 163 27.62 9.48 11.19
CA SER A 163 27.31 8.78 12.44
C SER A 163 26.03 9.36 13.04
N GLN A 164 26.00 10.66 13.29
CA GLN A 164 24.85 11.34 13.88
C GLN A 164 23.57 11.11 13.05
N GLU A 165 23.65 11.27 11.73
CA GLU A 165 22.50 11.09 10.85
C GLU A 165 21.95 9.65 10.91
N SER A 166 22.81 8.65 11.05
CA SER A 166 22.41 7.24 11.17
C SER A 166 21.79 6.93 12.51
N ASP A 167 22.27 7.55 13.58
CA ASP A 167 21.67 7.42 14.92
C ASP A 167 20.25 8.02 14.90
N GLU A 168 20.09 9.23 14.33
CA GLU A 168 18.77 9.89 14.17
C GLU A 168 17.79 9.05 13.33
N VAL A 169 18.25 8.49 12.20
CA VAL A 169 17.43 7.61 11.35
C VAL A 169 17.06 6.31 12.06
N THR A 170 17.99 5.74 12.83
CA THR A 170 17.74 4.51 13.61
C THR A 170 16.71 4.74 14.70
N GLU A 171 16.80 5.85 15.44
CA GLU A 171 15.81 6.23 16.45
C GLU A 171 14.41 6.39 15.86
N ALA A 172 14.29 7.09 14.73
CA ALA A 172 13.03 7.22 14.00
C ALA A 172 12.48 5.86 13.57
N LEU A 173 13.32 4.99 13.00
CA LEU A 173 12.92 3.65 12.56
C LEU A 173 12.43 2.77 13.71
N VAL A 174 13.07 2.84 14.88
CA VAL A 174 12.65 2.13 16.09
C VAL A 174 11.26 2.60 16.53
N LEU A 175 11.02 3.92 16.51
CA LEU A 175 9.74 4.49 16.92
C LEU A 175 8.62 4.12 15.94
N VAL A 176 8.86 4.23 14.64
CA VAL A 176 7.93 3.79 13.59
C VAL A 176 7.56 2.33 13.79
N ASN A 177 8.55 1.43 13.97
CA ASN A 177 8.30 0.00 14.19
C ASN A 177 7.46 -0.28 15.44
N ARG A 178 7.77 0.37 16.57
CA ARG A 178 7.01 0.17 17.81
C ARG A 178 5.56 0.60 17.64
N LEU A 179 5.31 1.74 17.00
CA LEU A 179 3.96 2.26 16.78
C LEU A 179 3.18 1.44 15.74
N SER A 180 3.82 1.03 14.65
CA SER A 180 3.17 0.17 13.64
C SER A 180 2.81 -1.19 14.21
N ASN A 181 3.69 -1.77 15.04
CA ASN A 181 3.43 -3.03 15.74
C ASN A 181 2.25 -2.88 16.70
N LEU A 182 2.21 -1.80 17.50
CA LEU A 182 1.09 -1.53 18.40
C LEU A 182 -0.23 -1.40 17.63
N ALA A 183 -0.25 -0.62 16.55
CA ALA A 183 -1.45 -0.45 15.73
C ALA A 183 -1.95 -1.79 15.15
N LEU A 184 -1.04 -2.61 14.63
CA LEU A 184 -1.37 -3.95 14.11
C LEU A 184 -1.86 -4.90 15.20
N GLN A 185 -1.23 -4.88 16.38
CA GLN A 185 -1.62 -5.73 17.50
C GLN A 185 -2.99 -5.33 18.05
N LEU A 186 -3.32 -4.04 18.10
CA LEU A 186 -4.66 -3.57 18.50
C LEU A 186 -5.71 -3.98 17.48
N TYR A 187 -5.41 -3.88 16.18
CA TYR A 187 -6.30 -4.41 15.15
C TYR A 187 -6.51 -5.92 15.31
N SER A 188 -5.44 -6.69 15.50
CA SER A 188 -5.53 -8.14 15.76
C SER A 188 -6.32 -8.44 17.03
N TRP A 189 -6.18 -7.62 18.08
CA TRP A 189 -6.94 -7.76 19.32
C TRP A 189 -8.43 -7.60 19.06
N TYR A 190 -8.83 -6.58 18.29
CA TYR A 190 -10.22 -6.33 17.91
C TYR A 190 -10.80 -7.50 17.11
N ILE A 191 -10.09 -8.03 16.12
CA ILE A 191 -10.55 -9.18 15.32
C ILE A 191 -10.78 -10.42 16.21
N GLN A 192 -9.95 -10.64 17.23
CA GLN A 192 -10.05 -11.80 18.11
C GLN A 192 -11.12 -11.66 19.20
N HIS A 193 -11.31 -10.45 19.75
CA HIS A 193 -12.11 -10.24 20.97
C HIS A 193 -13.36 -9.37 20.76
N GLY A 194 -13.43 -8.63 19.65
CA GLY A 194 -14.43 -7.60 19.40
C GLY A 194 -14.26 -6.39 20.33
N HIS A 195 -15.38 -5.69 20.58
CA HIS A 195 -15.42 -4.61 21.55
C HIS A 195 -15.32 -5.12 22.99
N ALA A 196 -14.79 -4.29 23.89
CA ALA A 196 -14.79 -4.55 25.32
C ALA A 196 -16.22 -4.63 25.84
N ARG A 197 -16.56 -5.72 26.53
CA ARG A 197 -17.95 -5.99 27.00
C ARG A 197 -18.14 -5.71 28.48
N ASN A 198 -17.06 -5.54 29.22
CA ASN A 198 -17.07 -5.37 30.68
C ASN A 198 -15.78 -4.66 31.14
N GLU A 199 -15.74 -4.26 32.42
CA GLU A 199 -14.60 -3.56 33.02
C GLU A 199 -13.29 -4.37 33.01
N LYS A 200 -13.35 -5.70 32.98
CA LYS A 200 -12.14 -6.54 32.90
C LYS A 200 -11.52 -6.43 31.51
N ASP A 201 -12.33 -6.46 30.45
CA ASP A 201 -11.87 -6.25 29.08
C ASP A 201 -11.25 -4.84 28.92
N VAL A 202 -11.91 -3.81 29.48
CA VAL A 202 -11.40 -2.43 29.48
C VAL A 202 -10.05 -2.33 30.19
N ARG A 203 -9.90 -2.93 31.37
CA ARG A 203 -8.61 -2.95 32.09
C ARG A 203 -7.53 -3.70 31.33
N SER A 204 -7.88 -4.80 30.68
CA SER A 204 -6.94 -5.59 29.88
C SER A 204 -6.40 -4.79 28.70
N ILE A 205 -7.28 -4.15 27.92
CA ILE A 205 -6.84 -3.36 26.76
C ILE A 205 -6.11 -2.08 27.18
N GLN A 206 -6.51 -1.46 28.31
CA GLN A 206 -5.81 -0.31 28.87
C GLN A 206 -4.39 -0.66 29.29
N LEU A 207 -4.20 -1.77 30.02
CA LEU A 207 -2.87 -2.25 30.39
C LEU A 207 -2.03 -2.55 29.14
N PHE A 208 -2.61 -3.29 28.17
CA PHE A 208 -1.93 -3.60 26.92
C PHE A 208 -1.47 -2.33 26.18
N PHE A 209 -2.36 -1.35 26.04
CA PHE A 209 -2.05 -0.09 25.36
C PHE A 209 -0.95 0.69 26.10
N GLN A 210 -1.07 0.85 27.43
CA GLN A 210 -0.10 1.60 28.23
C GLN A 210 1.28 0.95 28.26
N THR A 211 1.36 -0.38 28.31
CA THR A 211 2.64 -1.10 28.31
C THR A 211 3.37 -1.03 26.97
N ASN A 212 2.63 -0.98 25.86
CA ASN A 212 3.21 -1.02 24.52
C ASN A 212 3.34 0.35 23.85
N LEU A 213 2.68 1.39 24.37
CA LEU A 213 2.82 2.75 23.86
C LEU A 213 4.22 3.31 24.21
N PRO A 214 5.02 3.76 23.23
CA PRO A 214 6.32 4.36 23.51
C PRO A 214 6.20 5.65 24.34
N ALA A 215 7.14 5.85 25.28
CA ALA A 215 7.13 7.02 26.17
C ALA A 215 7.28 8.36 25.41
N ASP A 216 8.06 8.38 24.32
CA ASP A 216 8.41 9.59 23.57
C ASP A 216 7.38 9.98 22.49
N THR A 217 6.14 9.49 22.59
CA THR A 217 5.12 9.71 21.55
C THR A 217 4.74 11.18 21.32
N LEU A 218 4.91 12.04 22.33
CA LEU A 218 4.67 13.49 22.21
C LEU A 218 5.75 14.23 21.40
N ALA A 219 6.93 13.64 21.22
CA ALA A 219 8.03 14.22 20.46
C ALA A 219 8.03 13.80 18.98
N THR A 220 7.02 13.05 18.52
CA THR A 220 6.94 12.53 17.15
C THR A 220 6.83 13.65 16.11
N LYS A 221 7.80 13.69 15.18
CA LYS A 221 7.88 14.73 14.13
C LYS A 221 7.55 14.22 12.72
N GLY A 222 7.84 12.96 12.42
CA GLY A 222 7.63 12.39 11.10
C GLY A 222 6.19 11.96 10.85
N PHE A 223 5.90 11.73 9.56
CA PHE A 223 4.58 11.34 9.09
C PHE A 223 4.17 9.96 9.63
N TYR A 224 5.02 8.94 9.47
CA TYR A 224 4.68 7.57 9.83
C TYR A 224 4.52 7.38 11.34
N GLU A 225 5.33 8.05 12.16
CA GLU A 225 5.19 8.01 13.61
C GLU A 225 3.82 8.57 14.02
N LYS A 226 3.40 9.72 13.48
CA LYS A 226 2.09 10.30 13.74
C LYS A 226 0.95 9.41 13.23
N LEU A 227 1.09 8.88 12.02
CA LEU A 227 0.11 8.00 11.40
C LEU A 227 -0.18 6.79 12.29
N TYR A 228 0.86 6.03 12.65
CA TYR A 228 0.70 4.82 13.46
C TYR A 228 0.29 5.12 14.90
N LEU A 229 0.72 6.26 15.46
CA LEU A 229 0.22 6.73 16.75
C LEU A 229 -1.29 6.98 16.70
N TYR A 230 -1.78 7.69 15.69
CA TYR A 230 -3.21 7.99 15.56
C TYR A 230 -4.02 6.71 15.30
N GLN A 231 -3.53 5.80 14.45
CA GLN A 231 -4.15 4.49 14.25
C GLN A 231 -4.22 3.67 15.55
N SER A 232 -3.15 3.68 16.36
CA SER A 232 -3.14 3.00 17.66
C SER A 232 -4.23 3.56 18.59
N TYR A 233 -4.33 4.89 18.69
CA TYR A 233 -5.41 5.51 19.46
C TYR A 233 -6.81 5.26 18.88
N CYS A 234 -6.96 5.20 17.55
CA CYS A 234 -8.24 4.86 16.91
C CYS A 234 -8.70 3.47 17.36
N TRP A 235 -7.86 2.44 17.20
CA TRP A 235 -8.21 1.09 17.60
C TRP A 235 -8.45 0.97 19.10
N TYR A 236 -7.60 1.58 19.91
CA TYR A 236 -7.77 1.59 21.36
C TYR A 236 -9.10 2.22 21.80
N ALA A 237 -9.48 3.35 21.21
CA ALA A 237 -10.76 4.00 21.49
C ALA A 237 -11.94 3.18 20.99
N PHE A 238 -11.85 2.64 19.77
CA PHE A 238 -12.90 1.84 19.14
C PHE A 238 -13.21 0.56 19.92
N ILE A 239 -12.18 -0.17 20.36
CA ILE A 239 -12.35 -1.37 21.20
C ILE A 239 -13.10 -1.03 22.49
N ARG A 240 -12.82 0.13 23.10
CA ARG A 240 -13.46 0.58 24.35
C ARG A 240 -14.82 1.25 24.14
N LEU A 241 -15.31 1.36 22.90
CA LEU A 241 -16.52 2.14 22.55
C LEU A 241 -16.44 3.61 22.96
N ASP A 242 -15.23 4.17 23.06
CA ASP A 242 -15.00 5.60 23.30
C ASP A 242 -15.08 6.35 21.96
N PHE A 243 -16.31 6.52 21.45
CA PHE A 243 -16.54 7.06 20.11
C PHE A 243 -16.05 8.50 19.93
N LEU A 244 -16.00 9.30 21.01
CA LEU A 244 -15.47 10.66 20.96
C LEU A 244 -13.95 10.66 20.77
N GLN A 245 -13.23 9.78 21.48
CA GLN A 245 -11.80 9.61 21.27
C GLN A 245 -11.52 8.99 19.90
N TYR A 246 -12.31 8.01 19.47
CA TYR A 246 -12.20 7.38 18.14
C TYR A 246 -12.31 8.44 17.04
N TYR A 247 -13.38 9.26 17.05
CA TYR A 247 -13.54 10.39 16.14
C TYR A 247 -12.34 11.33 16.14
N ARG A 248 -11.89 11.75 17.32
CA ARG A 248 -10.75 12.69 17.46
C ARG A 248 -9.51 12.17 16.74
N TYR A 249 -9.18 10.89 16.89
CA TYR A 249 -7.99 10.33 16.28
C TYR A 249 -8.18 9.94 14.81
N CYS A 250 -9.40 9.60 14.38
CA CYS A 250 -9.71 9.46 12.95
C CYS A 250 -9.54 10.79 12.21
N GLN A 251 -10.02 11.88 12.80
CA GLN A 251 -9.85 13.22 12.23
C GLN A 251 -8.37 13.57 12.13
N LYS A 252 -7.59 13.39 13.21
CA LYS A 252 -6.14 13.62 13.21
C LYS A 252 -5.40 12.79 12.15
N TRP A 253 -5.82 11.54 11.93
CA TRP A 253 -5.28 10.70 10.86
C TRP A 253 -5.56 11.31 9.48
N VAL A 254 -6.81 11.68 9.19
CA VAL A 254 -7.16 12.30 7.90
C VAL A 254 -6.43 13.64 7.70
N ASP A 255 -6.40 14.49 8.73
CA ASP A 255 -5.75 15.81 8.70
C ASP A 255 -4.24 15.71 8.49
N LEU A 256 -3.63 14.56 8.78
CA LEU A 256 -2.21 14.33 8.53
C LEU A 256 -1.87 14.46 7.03
N PHE A 257 -2.80 14.10 6.14
CA PHE A 257 -2.61 14.23 4.70
C PHE A 257 -2.75 15.67 4.20
N ASP A 258 -3.45 16.52 4.96
CA ASP A 258 -3.47 17.96 4.70
C ASP A 258 -2.17 18.63 5.21
N GLN A 259 -1.56 18.09 6.28
CA GLN A 259 -0.24 18.54 6.79
C GLN A 259 0.94 18.06 5.94
N TYR A 260 0.83 16.90 5.31
CA TYR A 260 1.85 16.29 4.46
C TYR A 260 1.28 15.91 3.08
N PRO A 261 0.98 16.88 2.20
CA PRO A 261 0.26 16.61 0.94
C PRO A 261 0.95 15.63 -0.01
N SER A 262 2.29 15.59 -0.01
CA SER A 262 3.06 14.63 -0.81
C SER A 262 2.76 13.18 -0.43
N MET A 263 2.42 12.93 0.84
CA MET A 263 2.10 11.59 1.33
C MET A 263 0.75 11.09 0.85
N LEU A 264 -0.12 11.92 0.29
CA LEU A 264 -1.37 11.45 -0.30
C LEU A 264 -1.12 10.51 -1.48
N ALA A 265 -0.10 10.81 -2.31
CA ALA A 265 0.29 9.95 -3.43
C ALA A 265 1.05 8.69 -2.96
N VAL A 266 1.85 8.81 -1.90
CA VAL A 266 2.63 7.69 -1.34
C VAL A 266 1.73 6.70 -0.60
N GLU A 267 0.81 7.21 0.20
CA GLU A 267 0.03 6.48 1.19
C GLU A 267 -1.48 6.58 0.92
N THR A 268 -1.88 6.53 -0.36
CA THR A 268 -3.28 6.65 -0.79
C THR A 268 -4.20 5.66 -0.06
N THR A 269 -3.78 4.40 0.09
CA THR A 269 -4.58 3.38 0.79
C THR A 269 -4.79 3.73 2.26
N ASN A 270 -3.78 4.30 2.93
CA ASN A 270 -3.91 4.77 4.31
C ASN A 270 -4.87 5.97 4.42
N TYR A 271 -4.87 6.89 3.44
CA TYR A 271 -5.86 7.97 3.40
C TYR A 271 -7.29 7.42 3.22
N ILE A 272 -7.48 6.48 2.29
CA ILE A 272 -8.76 5.81 2.04
C ILE A 272 -9.29 5.14 3.33
N LYS A 273 -8.43 4.41 4.05
CA LYS A 273 -8.78 3.80 5.34
C LYS A 273 -9.06 4.84 6.44
N GLY A 274 -8.31 5.94 6.47
CA GLY A 274 -8.58 7.04 7.42
C GLY A 274 -9.95 7.67 7.18
N MET A 275 -10.30 7.94 5.92
CA MET A 275 -11.62 8.46 5.54
C MET A 275 -12.75 7.49 5.88
N HIS A 276 -12.55 6.19 5.66
CA HIS A 276 -13.50 5.15 6.08
C HIS A 276 -13.79 5.20 7.59
N ASN A 277 -12.73 5.21 8.40
CA ASN A 277 -12.84 5.28 9.85
C ASN A 277 -13.47 6.61 10.32
N LEU A 278 -13.14 7.73 9.69
CA LEU A 278 -13.74 9.02 10.02
C LEU A 278 -15.25 9.07 9.72
N MET A 279 -15.68 8.53 8.57
CA MET A 279 -17.11 8.38 8.26
C MET A 279 -17.80 7.42 9.23
N GLY A 280 -17.15 6.31 9.60
CA GLY A 280 -17.63 5.41 10.65
C GLY A 280 -17.81 6.12 11.99
N ALA A 281 -16.82 6.89 12.42
CA ALA A 281 -16.88 7.65 13.67
C ALA A 281 -18.00 8.70 13.69
N HIS A 282 -18.27 9.37 12.57
CA HIS A 282 -19.43 10.26 12.46
C HIS A 282 -20.75 9.50 12.57
N PHE A 283 -20.83 8.31 11.99
CA PHE A 283 -22.00 7.45 12.12
C PHE A 283 -22.23 7.00 13.57
N ASP A 284 -21.19 6.52 14.25
CA ASP A 284 -21.26 6.09 15.66
C ASP A 284 -21.70 7.21 16.61
N LEU A 285 -21.32 8.46 16.28
CA LEU A 285 -21.72 9.67 17.01
C LEU A 285 -23.06 10.28 16.54
N LEU A 286 -23.76 9.65 15.59
CA LEU A 286 -25.00 10.15 14.98
C LEU A 286 -24.85 11.55 14.35
N ASN A 287 -23.64 11.94 13.96
CA ASN A 287 -23.33 13.26 13.40
C ASN A 287 -23.60 13.28 11.88
N HIS A 288 -24.90 13.30 11.53
CA HIS A 288 -25.31 13.17 10.12
C HIS A 288 -24.82 14.31 9.22
N GLU A 289 -24.71 15.54 9.73
CA GLU A 289 -24.24 16.69 8.94
C GLU A 289 -22.77 16.50 8.56
N LYS A 290 -21.91 16.19 9.53
CA LYS A 290 -20.49 15.94 9.27
C LYS A 290 -20.25 14.66 8.50
N LEU A 291 -21.08 13.63 8.68
CA LEU A 291 -21.03 12.44 7.83
C LEU A 291 -21.27 12.83 6.36
N ALA A 292 -22.29 13.64 6.07
CA ALA A 292 -22.59 14.08 4.71
C ALA A 292 -21.46 14.94 4.11
N GLU A 293 -20.87 15.85 4.88
CA GLU A 293 -19.70 16.64 4.46
C GLU A 293 -18.49 15.75 4.13
N THR A 294 -18.18 14.79 5.00
CA THR A 294 -17.04 13.87 4.84
C THR A 294 -17.26 12.94 3.64
N ILE A 295 -18.48 12.43 3.43
CA ILE A 295 -18.83 11.66 2.23
C ILE A 295 -18.59 12.50 0.98
N LYS A 296 -19.01 13.77 0.95
CA LYS A 296 -18.78 14.66 -0.20
C LYS A 296 -17.29 14.88 -0.48
N LYS A 297 -16.46 15.06 0.55
CA LYS A 297 -14.99 15.13 0.40
C LYS A 297 -14.45 13.83 -0.21
N PHE A 298 -14.93 12.68 0.24
CA PHE A 298 -14.50 11.38 -0.25
C PHE A 298 -14.97 11.08 -1.68
N GLU A 299 -16.18 11.50 -2.06
CA GLU A 299 -16.69 11.41 -3.43
C GLU A 299 -15.87 12.22 -4.42
N GLN A 300 -15.39 13.39 -4.02
CA GLN A 300 -14.47 14.19 -4.83
C GLN A 300 -13.14 13.46 -4.99
N PHE A 301 -12.60 12.91 -3.90
CA PHE A 301 -11.37 12.11 -3.94
C PHE A 301 -11.50 10.87 -4.81
N ALA A 302 -12.67 10.22 -4.86
CA ALA A 302 -12.93 9.04 -5.69
C ALA A 302 -12.76 9.30 -7.21
N ARG A 303 -12.77 10.57 -7.63
CA ARG A 303 -12.55 11.00 -9.03
C ARG A 303 -11.08 11.39 -9.29
N HIS A 304 -10.24 11.37 -8.27
CA HIS A 304 -8.83 11.74 -8.38
C HIS A 304 -8.03 10.66 -9.11
N LYS A 305 -6.97 11.06 -9.83
CA LYS A 305 -6.12 10.14 -10.62
C LYS A 305 -5.55 8.98 -9.78
N LEU A 306 -5.20 9.26 -8.52
CA LEU A 306 -4.68 8.26 -7.57
C LEU A 306 -5.68 7.12 -7.29
N VAL A 307 -6.97 7.39 -7.46
CA VAL A 307 -8.03 6.39 -7.33
C VAL A 307 -8.36 5.79 -8.70
N THR A 308 -8.58 6.61 -9.72
CA THR A 308 -9.07 6.10 -11.01
C THR A 308 -8.05 5.27 -11.77
N GLN A 309 -6.75 5.53 -11.57
CA GLN A 309 -5.64 4.83 -12.26
C GLN A 309 -5.05 3.67 -11.44
N ASN A 310 -5.64 3.33 -10.29
CA ASN A 310 -5.19 2.21 -9.47
C ASN A 310 -6.39 1.39 -9.03
N ASP A 311 -6.47 0.15 -9.53
CA ASP A 311 -7.62 -0.73 -9.30
C ASP A 311 -7.87 -0.99 -7.81
N ASN A 312 -6.82 -1.22 -7.03
CA ASN A 312 -6.94 -1.44 -5.58
C ASN A 312 -7.52 -0.21 -4.87
N ASN A 313 -7.02 0.99 -5.19
CA ASN A 313 -7.54 2.24 -4.62
C ASN A 313 -9.00 2.46 -5.02
N ARG A 314 -9.35 2.17 -6.28
CA ARG A 314 -10.73 2.29 -6.79
C ARG A 314 -11.70 1.38 -6.04
N ILE A 315 -11.35 0.11 -5.89
CA ILE A 315 -12.17 -0.89 -5.20
C ILE A 315 -12.40 -0.49 -3.74
N LEU A 316 -11.32 -0.19 -3.00
CA LEU A 316 -11.42 0.21 -1.59
C LEU A 316 -12.22 1.50 -1.40
N THR A 317 -11.99 2.50 -2.27
CA THR A 317 -12.72 3.77 -2.21
C THR A 317 -14.21 3.56 -2.41
N TYR A 318 -14.60 2.78 -3.41
CA TYR A 318 -16.02 2.51 -3.67
C TYR A 318 -16.66 1.70 -2.55
N GLN A 319 -15.99 0.64 -2.06
CA GLN A 319 -16.48 -0.14 -0.93
C GLN A 319 -16.81 0.77 0.26
N TYR A 320 -15.86 1.60 0.69
CA TYR A 320 -16.05 2.46 1.86
C TYR A 320 -17.03 3.60 1.61
N LEU A 321 -17.06 4.17 0.40
CA LEU A 321 -18.00 5.22 0.03
C LEU A 321 -19.45 4.71 0.07
N TYR A 322 -19.72 3.52 -0.47
CA TYR A 322 -21.06 2.95 -0.47
C TYR A 322 -21.52 2.57 0.94
N THR A 323 -20.65 1.99 1.77
CA THR A 323 -20.95 1.75 3.19
C THR A 323 -21.33 3.06 3.90
N ALA A 324 -20.57 4.13 3.70
CA ALA A 324 -20.86 5.42 4.33
C ALA A 324 -22.18 6.04 3.84
N ARG A 325 -22.49 5.93 2.54
CA ARG A 325 -23.78 6.38 2.00
C ARG A 325 -24.96 5.61 2.58
N ILE A 326 -24.84 4.29 2.71
CA ILE A 326 -25.85 3.45 3.36
C ILE A 326 -26.07 3.94 4.80
N ASN A 327 -24.99 4.13 5.56
CA ASN A 327 -25.03 4.67 6.92
C ASN A 327 -25.72 6.04 7.00
N LEU A 328 -25.48 6.94 6.04
CA LEU A 328 -26.15 8.23 5.98
C LEU A 328 -27.67 8.08 5.74
N TYR A 329 -28.09 7.20 4.82
CA TYR A 329 -29.51 6.93 4.60
C TYR A 329 -30.19 6.34 5.84
N PHE A 330 -29.49 5.49 6.61
CA PHE A 330 -29.96 5.00 7.91
C PHE A 330 -30.18 6.16 8.90
N LEU A 331 -29.20 7.05 9.07
CA LEU A 331 -29.33 8.20 10.00
C LEU A 331 -30.45 9.18 9.58
N GLN A 332 -30.68 9.33 8.27
CA GLN A 332 -31.71 10.22 7.74
C GLN A 332 -33.10 9.57 7.65
N GLY A 333 -33.22 8.26 7.91
CA GLY A 333 -34.47 7.53 7.74
C GLY A 333 -34.99 7.50 6.29
N THR A 334 -34.12 7.67 5.29
CA THR A 334 -34.50 7.76 3.87
C THR A 334 -34.21 6.46 3.12
N PHE A 335 -34.71 5.35 3.67
CA PHE A 335 -34.47 3.98 3.18
C PHE A 335 -34.82 3.78 1.71
N ASP A 336 -35.94 4.34 1.25
CA ASP A 336 -36.37 4.25 -0.17
C ASP A 336 -35.35 4.84 -1.14
N LYS A 337 -34.58 5.86 -0.72
CA LYS A 337 -33.49 6.42 -1.52
C LYS A 337 -32.27 5.51 -1.50
N GLY A 338 -31.96 4.93 -0.34
CA GLY A 338 -30.87 3.95 -0.19
C GLY A 338 -31.07 2.70 -1.06
N LEU A 339 -32.29 2.17 -1.14
CA LEU A 339 -32.63 1.00 -1.95
C LEU A 339 -32.31 1.17 -3.44
N LYS A 340 -32.35 2.40 -3.97
CA LYS A 340 -32.02 2.68 -5.37
C LYS A 340 -30.55 2.42 -5.71
N MET A 341 -29.66 2.37 -4.72
CA MET A 341 -28.24 2.08 -4.93
C MET A 341 -27.92 0.58 -4.99
N VAL A 342 -28.80 -0.27 -4.45
CA VAL A 342 -28.55 -1.71 -4.26
C VAL A 342 -28.21 -2.43 -5.57
N PRO A 343 -28.93 -2.22 -6.69
CA PRO A 343 -28.61 -2.92 -7.94
C PRO A 343 -27.20 -2.63 -8.45
N HIS A 344 -26.75 -1.38 -8.33
CA HIS A 344 -25.39 -1.00 -8.74
C HIS A 344 -24.33 -1.57 -7.80
N LEU A 345 -24.62 -1.62 -6.50
CA LEU A 345 -23.78 -2.29 -5.51
C LEU A 345 -23.61 -3.78 -5.79
N GLU A 346 -24.69 -4.48 -6.12
CA GLU A 346 -24.64 -5.91 -6.47
C GLU A 346 -23.81 -6.18 -7.73
N GLU A 347 -23.93 -5.32 -8.75
CA GLU A 347 -23.10 -5.39 -9.96
C GLU A 347 -21.62 -5.19 -9.64
N MET A 348 -21.29 -4.17 -8.84
CA MET A 348 -19.93 -3.90 -8.37
C MET A 348 -19.36 -5.07 -7.56
N LEU A 349 -20.14 -5.63 -6.62
CA LEU A 349 -19.71 -6.78 -5.82
C LEU A 349 -19.44 -8.01 -6.69
N LYS A 350 -20.21 -8.19 -7.78
CA LYS A 350 -19.99 -9.28 -8.73
C LYS A 350 -18.75 -9.05 -9.60
N GLU A 351 -18.53 -7.83 -10.08
CA GLU A 351 -17.39 -7.46 -10.91
C GLU A 351 -16.07 -7.56 -10.13
N TYR A 352 -16.05 -7.05 -8.90
CA TYR A 352 -14.84 -6.92 -8.08
C TYR A 352 -14.71 -7.97 -6.98
N GLY A 353 -15.64 -8.92 -6.87
CA GLY A 353 -15.71 -9.90 -5.77
C GLY A 353 -14.44 -10.73 -5.56
N VAL A 354 -13.63 -10.94 -6.61
CA VAL A 354 -12.34 -11.65 -6.50
C VAL A 354 -11.27 -10.84 -5.74
N TYR A 355 -11.43 -9.51 -5.68
CA TYR A 355 -10.50 -8.58 -5.05
C TYR A 355 -10.98 -8.07 -3.70
N LEU A 356 -12.23 -8.36 -3.32
CA LEU A 356 -12.80 -7.94 -2.04
C LEU A 356 -12.35 -8.88 -0.92
N ASP A 357 -11.92 -8.30 0.20
CA ASP A 357 -11.76 -9.07 1.44
C ASP A 357 -13.16 -9.49 1.94
N THR A 358 -13.30 -10.76 2.30
CA THR A 358 -14.55 -11.34 2.80
C THR A 358 -14.72 -11.18 4.31
N HIS A 359 -13.69 -10.69 4.99
CA HIS A 359 -13.70 -10.31 6.40
C HIS A 359 -13.89 -8.79 6.55
#